data_AF-A0A520IRY0-F1
#
_entry.id   AF-A0A520IRY0-F1
#
_cell.length_a   1.000
_cell.length_b   1.000
_cell.length_c   1.000
_cell.angle_alpha   90.00
_cell.angle_beta   90.00
_cell.angle_gamma   90.00
#
_symmetry.space_group_name_H-M   'P 1'
#
loop_
_entity.id
_entity.type
_entity.pdbx_description
1 polymer ?
#
loop_
_entity_poly.entity_id
_entity_poly.type
_entity_poly.pdbx_seq_one_letter_code
_entity_poly.pdbx_strand_id
1 'polypeptide(L)'
;MANENPYQQFNAEILNNWKENGVKYIKLVELESDLAIKFFELIPDSVIMDSDETIYHIESEDIEELLEPVANVKFLVHEIYLEED
;
A
#
# COMPACT_ATOMS: atom_id res chain seq x y z
N MET A 1 20.83 -15.68 8.08
CA MET A 1 20.44 -14.31 7.70
C MET A 1 19.04 -14.45 7.17
N ALA A 2 18.04 -14.17 8.01
CA ALA A 2 16.65 -14.27 7.59
C ALA A 2 16.41 -13.11 6.63
N ASN A 3 16.26 -13.44 5.34
CA ASN A 3 15.78 -12.51 4.33
C ASN A 3 14.26 -12.42 4.56
N GLU A 4 13.84 -11.72 5.61
CA GLU A 4 12.42 -11.50 5.87
C GLU A 4 11.95 -10.48 4.85
N ASN A 5 10.93 -10.85 4.08
CA ASN A 5 10.34 -9.98 3.08
C ASN A 5 9.73 -8.78 3.81
N PRO A 6 10.22 -7.54 3.62
CA PRO A 6 9.80 -6.39 4.42
C PRO A 6 8.44 -5.84 3.98
N TYR A 7 7.67 -6.63 3.24
CA TYR A 7 6.37 -6.27 2.70
C TYR A 7 5.29 -7.14 3.33
N GLN A 8 4.27 -6.48 3.84
CA GLN A 8 3.06 -7.09 4.36
C GLN A 8 1.89 -6.88 3.40
N GLN A 9 0.95 -7.82 3.36
CA GLN A 9 -0.23 -7.66 2.51
C GLN A 9 -1.14 -6.57 3.09
N PHE A 10 -1.55 -5.62 2.25
CA PHE A 10 -2.51 -4.59 2.63
C PHE A 10 -3.81 -5.22 3.12
N ASN A 11 -4.31 -4.74 4.24
CA ASN A 11 -5.47 -5.28 4.92
C ASN A 11 -6.16 -4.19 5.75
N ALA A 12 -7.33 -4.53 6.31
CA ALA A 12 -8.15 -3.58 7.04
C ALA A 12 -7.50 -3.06 8.33
N GLU A 13 -6.61 -3.85 8.96
CA GLU A 13 -5.86 -3.43 10.16
C GLU A 13 -4.88 -2.32 9.81
N ILE A 14 -4.11 -2.50 8.74
CA ILE A 14 -3.17 -1.46 8.24
C ILE A 14 -3.92 -0.19 7.86
N LEU A 15 -5.05 -0.32 7.13
CA LEU A 15 -5.86 0.83 6.76
C LEU A 15 -6.38 1.59 7.98
N ASN A 16 -6.90 0.88 8.99
CA ASN A 16 -7.38 1.52 10.21
C ASN A 16 -6.25 2.19 10.98
N ASN A 17 -5.10 1.53 11.12
CA ASN A 17 -3.93 2.11 11.75
C ASN A 17 -3.50 3.43 11.07
N TRP A 18 -3.43 3.44 9.74
CA TRP A 18 -3.11 4.66 8.99
C TRP A 18 -4.14 5.77 9.19
N LYS A 19 -5.44 5.44 9.23
CA LYS A 19 -6.50 6.42 9.54
C LYS A 19 -6.34 7.00 10.95
N GLU A 20 -6.00 6.18 11.94
CA GLU A 20 -5.79 6.61 13.33
C GLU A 20 -4.52 7.47 13.47
N ASN A 21 -3.47 7.16 12.71
CA ASN A 21 -2.22 7.91 12.68
C ASN A 21 -2.27 9.20 11.82
N GLY A 22 -3.42 9.50 11.22
CA GLY A 22 -3.66 10.76 10.52
C GLY A 22 -3.15 10.80 9.08
N VAL A 23 -2.87 9.63 8.49
CA VAL A 23 -2.59 9.50 7.05
C VAL A 23 -3.80 9.98 6.27
N LYS A 24 -3.59 10.78 5.23
CA LYS A 24 -4.67 11.34 4.41
C LYS A 24 -4.69 10.78 3.00
N TYR A 25 -3.52 10.46 2.47
CA TYR A 25 -3.38 9.98 1.11
C TYR A 25 -2.56 8.70 1.07
N ILE A 26 -2.93 7.81 0.16
CA ILE A 26 -2.17 6.60 -0.13
C ILE A 26 -1.80 6.67 -1.60
N LYS A 27 -0.50 6.58 -1.84
CA LYS A 27 0.07 6.47 -3.18
C LYS A 27 0.26 5.02 -3.54
N LEU A 28 -0.07 4.66 -4.77
CA LEU A 28 0.07 3.31 -5.32
C LEU A 28 1.20 3.28 -6.34
N VAL A 29 2.17 2.38 -6.15
CA VAL A 29 3.33 2.20 -7.03
C VAL A 29 3.40 0.76 -7.51
N GLU A 30 3.44 0.52 -8.82
CA GLU A 30 3.67 -0.83 -9.35
C GLU A 30 5.13 -1.24 -9.12
N LEU A 31 5.35 -2.35 -8.43
CA LEU A 31 6.68 -2.93 -8.23
C LEU A 31 7.05 -3.76 -9.46
N GLU A 32 8.24 -3.49 -10.02
CA GLU A 32 8.76 -4.29 -11.12
C GLU A 32 9.03 -5.73 -10.67
N SER A 33 8.42 -6.68 -11.38
CA SER A 33 8.56 -8.11 -11.10
C SER A 33 8.42 -8.91 -12.39
N ASP A 34 9.25 -9.95 -12.55
CA ASP A 34 9.16 -10.92 -13.65
C ASP A 34 8.06 -11.97 -13.43
N LEU A 35 7.27 -11.84 -12.35
CA LEU A 35 6.18 -12.75 -12.03
C LEU A 35 4.93 -12.41 -12.83
N ALA A 36 4.08 -13.42 -13.07
CA ALA A 36 2.77 -13.22 -13.71
C ALA A 36 1.76 -12.44 -12.82
N ILE A 37 2.12 -12.20 -11.56
CA ILE A 37 1.34 -11.45 -10.58
C ILE A 37 1.92 -10.04 -10.51
N LYS A 38 1.05 -9.03 -10.60
CA LYS A 38 1.44 -7.63 -10.38
C LYS A 38 1.46 -7.34 -8.89
N PHE A 39 2.50 -6.64 -8.44
CA PHE A 39 2.60 -6.17 -7.08
C PHE A 39 2.49 -4.64 -7.08
N PHE A 40 1.68 -4.11 -6.19
CA PHE A 40 1.55 -2.68 -5.97
C PHE A 40 1.90 -2.36 -4.53
N GLU A 41 2.85 -1.45 -4.34
CA GLU A 41 3.22 -0.90 -3.06
C GLU A 41 2.31 0.29 -2.73
N LEU A 42 1.79 0.30 -1.50
CA LEU A 42 1.01 1.39 -0.94
C LEU A 42 1.90 2.21 0.00
N ILE A 43 2.03 3.49 -0.29
CA ILE A 43 2.88 4.43 0.44
C ILE A 43 1.98 5.50 1.09
N PRO A 44 1.91 5.59 2.42
CA PRO A 44 1.11 6.60 3.11
C PRO A 44 1.77 7.98 3.04
N ASP A 45 0.95 9.02 2.86
CA ASP A 45 1.34 10.44 2.84
C ASP A 45 2.59 10.76 2.01
N SER A 46 2.78 10.04 0.90
CA SER A 46 3.87 10.30 -0.02
C SER A 46 3.79 11.75 -0.52
N VAL A 47 4.89 12.50 -0.42
CA VAL A 47 4.94 13.88 -0.86
C VAL A 47 4.68 13.90 -2.37
N ILE A 48 3.52 14.46 -2.74
CA ILE A 48 3.03 14.60 -4.11
C ILE A 48 4.08 15.36 -4.93
N MET A 49 5.01 14.66 -5.57
CA MET A 49 6.08 15.29 -6.36
C MET A 49 6.15 14.80 -7.81
N ASP A 50 5.46 13.72 -8.18
CA ASP A 50 5.42 13.23 -9.56
C ASP A 50 3.99 13.05 -10.07
N SER A 51 3.74 13.50 -11.30
CA SER A 51 2.40 13.60 -11.91
C SER A 51 1.88 12.32 -12.54
N ASP A 52 2.70 11.26 -12.61
CA ASP A 52 2.36 9.97 -13.21
C ASP A 52 1.95 8.91 -12.19
N GLU A 53 1.75 9.29 -10.92
CA GLU A 53 1.50 8.37 -9.83
C GLU A 53 0.05 8.41 -9.36
N THR A 54 -0.51 7.23 -9.09
CA THR A 54 -1.91 7.12 -8.65
C THR A 54 -1.99 7.37 -7.16
N ILE A 55 -2.60 8.50 -6.78
CA ILE A 55 -2.76 8.92 -5.39
C ILE A 55 -4.25 8.96 -5.06
N TYR A 56 -4.63 8.23 -4.01
CA TYR A 56 -6.00 8.14 -3.53
C TYR A 56 -6.12 8.76 -2.15
N HIS A 57 -7.28 9.36 -1.86
CA HIS A 57 -7.61 9.75 -0.50
C HIS A 57 -7.88 8.51 0.35
N ILE A 58 -7.45 8.47 1.61
CA ILE A 58 -7.60 7.30 2.50
C ILE A 58 -9.08 6.95 2.78
N GLU A 59 -9.97 7.92 2.61
CA GLU A 59 -11.43 7.77 2.72
C GLU A 59 -12.12 7.50 1.38
N SER A 60 -11.37 7.33 0.28
CA SER A 60 -11.96 6.99 -1.03
C SER A 60 -12.44 5.55 -1.02
N GLU A 61 -13.57 5.29 -1.68
CA GLU A 61 -14.09 3.93 -1.92
C GLU A 61 -13.05 3.07 -2.65
N ASP A 62 -12.22 3.67 -3.52
CA ASP A 62 -11.12 2.98 -4.21
C ASP A 62 -10.16 2.27 -3.24
N ILE A 63 -9.88 2.85 -2.06
CA ILE A 63 -8.98 2.25 -1.06
C ILE A 63 -9.62 1.04 -0.39
N GLU A 64 -10.94 1.07 -0.21
CA GLU A 64 -11.69 -0.06 0.32
C GLU A 64 -11.72 -1.21 -0.69
N GLU A 65 -11.81 -0.92 -1.99
CA GLU A 65 -11.70 -1.92 -3.06
C GLU A 65 -10.32 -2.61 -3.08
N LEU A 66 -9.23 -1.93 -2.66
CA LEU A 66 -7.90 -2.55 -2.57
C LEU A 66 -7.82 -3.64 -1.49
N LEU A 67 -8.76 -3.68 -0.54
CA LEU A 67 -8.86 -4.75 0.45
C LEU A 67 -9.47 -6.03 -0.14
N GLU A 68 -10.20 -5.90 -1.25
CA GLU A 68 -10.80 -7.05 -1.90
C GLU A 68 -9.75 -7.90 -2.63
N PRO A 69 -9.86 -9.23 -2.57
CA PRO A 69 -8.91 -10.11 -3.25
C PRO A 69 -9.07 -10.00 -4.78
N VAL A 70 -8.09 -9.39 -5.44
CA VAL A 70 -8.01 -9.31 -6.90
C VAL A 70 -7.15 -10.44 -7.45
N ALA A 71 -7.63 -11.14 -8.49
CA ALA A 71 -6.87 -12.20 -9.15
C ALA A 71 -5.61 -11.62 -9.82
N ASN A 72 -4.45 -12.24 -9.57
CA ASN A 72 -3.14 -11.86 -10.13
C ASN A 72 -2.64 -10.46 -9.76
N VAL A 73 -3.20 -9.85 -8.71
CA VAL A 73 -2.75 -8.56 -8.17
C VAL A 73 -2.54 -8.69 -6.66
N LYS A 74 -1.47 -8.08 -6.16
CA LYS A 74 -1.17 -8.03 -4.73
C LYS A 74 -0.84 -6.61 -4.30
N PHE A 75 -1.61 -6.12 -3.34
CA PHE A 75 -1.38 -4.86 -2.66
C PHE A 75 -0.52 -5.11 -1.43
N LEU A 76 0.61 -4.43 -1.36
CA LEU A 76 1.65 -4.62 -0.37
C LEU A 76 1.96 -3.28 0.32
N VAL A 77 2.36 -3.37 1.58
CA VAL A 77 2.81 -2.25 2.39
C VAL A 77 4.18 -2.58 2.94
N HIS A 78 5.14 -1.69 2.75
CA HIS A 78 6.46 -1.87 3.34
C HIS A 78 6.41 -1.61 4.85
N GLU A 79 7.06 -2.46 5.63
CA GLU A 79 7.11 -2.37 7.09
C GLU A 79 7.65 -1.03 7.61
N ILE A 80 8.43 -0.28 6.84
CA ILE A 80 8.89 1.06 7.22
C ILE A 80 7.74 2.06 7.40
N TYR A 81 6.56 1.76 6.84
CA TYR A 81 5.34 2.56 6.93
C TYR A 81 4.38 2.07 8.01
N LEU A 82 4.69 0.95 8.64
CA LEU A 82 3.98 0.43 9.79
C LEU A 82 4.81 0.86 10.99
N GLU A 83 4.28 1.74 11.84
CA GLU A 83 5.01 2.10 13.06
C GLU A 83 5.31 0.82 13.86
N GLU A 84 6.56 0.65 14.28
CA GLU A 84 6.92 -0.39 15.26
C GLU A 84 6.32 0.03 16.60
N ASP A 85 5.42 -0.79 17.16
CA ASP A 85 4.92 -0.69 18.53
C ASP A 85 6.06 -0.76 19.57
#